data_AF-A0A7E6EL26-F1
#
_entry.id   AF-A0A7E6EL26-F1
#
_cell.length_a   1.000
_cell.length_b   1.000
_cell.length_c   1.000
_cell.angle_alpha   90.00
_cell.angle_beta   90.00
_cell.angle_gamma   90.00
#
_symmetry.space_group_name_H-M   'P 1'
#
loop_
_entity.id
_entity.type
_entity.pdbx_description
1 polymer ?
#
loop_
_entity_poly.entity_id
_entity_poly.type
_entity_poly.pdbx_seq_one_letter_code
_entity_poly.pdbx_strand_id
1 'polypeptide(L)'
;MGFKETDEETLLKTMVQWSYFDENFPANRKLFEDKVNAKLEKAYLQKKKTLDWENIKFDIKKMSFQLRGRKYKMKRQQNLKDEVTPDTWSPMGDKELIKIVPVTNGPEYDNIQATFRRNLPSCRIIKIERIQNKTLYHGYQALKRKFEAENRNITNEVDGLWHGTAERSVDGINKSGFNRSYCGKNATAYGEGVYFAGDIYYSANDTYSTPDHNGIKRIYQCSVLVGSVMRGHHGLKVLQDSYNSAVDNIQRPNIYVTFHDSQAYPNYLITFSNH
;
A
#
# COMPACT_ATOMS: atom_id res chain seq x y z
N MET A 1 -23.23 0.19 -7.74
CA MET A 1 -21.95 0.92 -8.04
C MET A 1 -21.36 1.62 -6.80
N GLY A 2 -21.56 1.13 -5.56
CA GLY A 2 -21.16 1.89 -4.36
C GLY A 2 -20.37 1.13 -3.27
N PHE A 3 -19.97 -0.12 -3.49
CA PHE A 3 -19.53 -0.99 -2.39
C PHE A 3 -18.03 -0.91 -2.04
N LYS A 4 -17.13 -0.45 -2.94
CA LYS A 4 -15.68 -0.44 -2.67
C LYS A 4 -15.16 0.79 -1.90
N GLU A 5 -15.79 1.95 -2.05
CA GLU A 5 -15.35 3.16 -1.30
C GLU A 5 -15.68 3.01 0.20
N THR A 6 -16.82 2.42 0.53
CA THR A 6 -17.25 2.16 1.92
C THR A 6 -16.31 1.24 2.70
N ASP A 7 -15.60 0.37 1.99
CA ASP A 7 -14.66 -0.58 2.56
C ASP A 7 -13.32 0.07 2.94
N GLU A 8 -12.74 0.87 2.02
CA GLU A 8 -11.54 1.69 2.28
C GLU A 8 -11.79 2.67 3.44
N GLU A 9 -13.01 3.21 3.52
CA GLU A 9 -13.44 4.15 4.56
C GLU A 9 -13.52 3.51 5.95
N THR A 10 -14.07 2.29 6.02
CA THR A 10 -14.19 1.53 7.28
C THR A 10 -12.81 1.08 7.78
N LEU A 11 -11.93 0.63 6.88
CA LEU A 11 -10.55 0.26 7.20
C LEU A 11 -9.70 1.45 7.68
N LEU A 12 -9.86 2.62 7.06
CA LEU A 12 -9.16 3.83 7.49
C LEU A 12 -9.59 4.26 8.90
N LYS A 13 -10.87 4.11 9.24
CA LYS A 13 -11.39 4.41 10.59
C LYS A 13 -10.77 3.54 11.68
N THR A 14 -10.52 2.26 11.41
CA THR A 14 -9.87 1.37 12.38
C THR A 14 -8.43 1.77 12.68
N MET A 15 -7.75 2.45 11.73
CA MET A 15 -6.36 2.90 11.88
C MET A 15 -6.24 4.33 12.40
N VAL A 16 -7.13 5.22 11.95
CA VAL A 16 -7.12 6.66 12.24
C VAL A 16 -8.53 7.19 12.33
N GLN A 17 -8.86 7.80 13.47
CA GLN A 17 -10.10 8.52 13.66
C GLN A 17 -9.83 10.02 13.75
N TRP A 18 -10.38 10.76 12.80
CA TRP A 18 -10.50 12.20 12.83
C TRP A 18 -11.73 12.60 13.64
N SER A 19 -11.59 13.69 14.37
CA SER A 19 -12.64 14.28 15.18
C SER A 19 -12.58 15.80 15.10
N TYR A 20 -13.66 16.45 15.48
CA TYR A 20 -13.75 17.90 15.55
C TYR A 20 -14.46 18.38 16.80
N PHE A 21 -14.19 19.62 17.19
CA PHE A 21 -14.84 20.29 18.31
C PHE A 21 -14.91 21.79 18.05
N ASP A 22 -15.92 22.45 18.63
CA ASP A 22 -16.00 23.91 18.63
C ASP A 22 -14.87 24.44 19.53
N GLU A 23 -14.11 25.42 19.06
CA GLU A 23 -12.98 25.99 19.81
C GLU A 23 -13.42 26.54 21.18
N ASN A 24 -14.68 27.01 21.29
CA ASN A 24 -15.27 27.50 22.53
C ASN A 24 -15.80 26.38 23.45
N PHE A 25 -16.00 25.16 22.92
CA PHE A 25 -16.52 24.01 23.66
C PHE A 25 -15.71 22.74 23.38
N PRO A 26 -14.42 22.68 23.79
CA PRO A 26 -13.52 21.60 23.41
C PRO A 26 -13.89 20.23 23.99
N ALA A 27 -14.70 20.19 25.06
CA ALA A 27 -15.25 18.96 25.62
C ALA A 27 -16.26 18.28 24.69
N ASN A 28 -16.94 19.04 23.82
CA ASN A 28 -17.95 18.54 22.88
C ASN A 28 -17.31 18.03 21.59
N ARG A 29 -16.38 17.07 21.72
CA ARG A 29 -15.75 16.43 20.58
C ARG A 29 -16.71 15.49 19.87
N LYS A 30 -16.78 15.61 18.55
CA LYS A 30 -17.53 14.72 17.66
C LYS A 30 -16.58 14.02 16.70
N LEU A 31 -16.90 12.78 16.35
CA LEU A 31 -16.14 12.01 15.36
C LEU A 31 -16.63 12.38 13.95
N PHE A 32 -15.71 12.37 12.98
CA PHE A 32 -16.13 12.41 11.57
C PHE A 32 -16.66 11.05 11.14
N GLU A 33 -17.66 11.09 10.26
CA GLU A 33 -18.17 9.90 9.56
C GLU A 33 -17.11 9.32 8.63
N ASP A 34 -17.25 8.03 8.32
CA ASP A 34 -16.22 7.19 7.70
C ASP A 34 -15.73 7.76 6.35
N LYS A 35 -16.66 8.27 5.53
CA LYS A 35 -16.38 8.98 4.26
C LYS A 35 -15.45 10.17 4.43
N VAL A 36 -15.85 11.12 5.28
CA VAL A 36 -15.08 12.34 5.52
C VAL A 36 -13.77 12.03 6.22
N ASN A 37 -13.77 11.06 7.14
CA ASN A 37 -12.58 10.57 7.82
C ASN A 37 -11.50 10.08 6.84
N ALA A 38 -11.88 9.24 5.87
CA ALA A 38 -10.98 8.72 4.85
C ALA A 38 -10.42 9.81 3.94
N LYS A 39 -11.28 10.75 3.48
CA LYS A 39 -10.85 11.87 2.63
C LYS A 39 -9.89 12.79 3.37
N LEU A 40 -10.15 13.10 4.65
CA LEU A 40 -9.26 13.88 5.50
C LEU A 40 -7.90 13.19 5.67
N GLU A 41 -7.89 11.89 5.95
CA GLU A 41 -6.66 11.12 6.09
C GLU A 41 -5.84 11.10 4.81
N LYS A 42 -6.48 10.83 3.67
CA LYS A 42 -5.84 10.84 2.34
C LYS A 42 -5.24 12.21 2.02
N ALA A 43 -5.98 13.29 2.30
CA ALA A 43 -5.51 14.66 2.10
C ALA A 43 -4.32 15.01 3.01
N TYR A 44 -4.36 14.56 4.26
CA TYR A 44 -3.28 14.74 5.24
C TYR A 44 -2.00 14.02 4.82
N LEU A 45 -2.09 12.74 4.43
CA LEU A 45 -0.94 11.94 3.97
C LEU A 45 -0.32 12.52 2.69
N GLN A 46 -1.14 13.08 1.81
CA GLN A 46 -0.71 13.78 0.59
C GLN A 46 -0.17 15.20 0.86
N LYS A 47 -0.12 15.64 2.13
CA LYS A 47 0.32 16.99 2.53
C LYS A 47 -0.42 18.12 1.81
N LYS A 48 -1.71 17.93 1.52
CA LYS A 48 -2.54 18.98 0.93
C LYS A 48 -2.73 20.14 1.90
N LYS A 49 -2.88 21.36 1.38
CA LYS A 49 -3.20 22.54 2.19
C LYS A 49 -4.67 22.53 2.63
N THR A 50 -5.57 22.22 1.70
CA THR A 50 -7.02 22.22 1.92
C THR A 50 -7.68 21.00 1.28
N LEU A 51 -8.87 20.66 1.77
CA LEU A 51 -9.79 19.69 1.19
C LEU A 51 -11.18 20.33 1.13
N ASP A 52 -11.80 20.33 -0.04
CA ASP A 52 -13.18 20.76 -0.23
C ASP A 52 -14.07 19.51 -0.35
N TRP A 53 -15.09 19.40 0.51
CA TRP A 53 -16.02 18.26 0.53
C TRP A 53 -17.39 18.68 1.06
N GLU A 54 -18.47 18.33 0.34
CA GLU A 54 -19.87 18.64 0.71
C GLU A 54 -20.10 20.11 1.15
N ASN A 55 -19.53 21.05 0.38
CA ASN A 55 -19.59 22.50 0.66
C ASN A 55 -18.86 22.94 1.95
N ILE A 56 -18.03 22.09 2.53
CA ILE A 56 -17.14 22.42 3.65
C ILE A 56 -15.71 22.47 3.14
N LYS A 57 -15.02 23.57 3.44
CA LYS A 57 -13.59 23.73 3.18
C LYS A 57 -12.80 23.44 4.45
N PHE A 58 -12.07 22.34 4.43
CA PHE A 58 -11.17 21.92 5.51
C PHE A 58 -9.77 22.47 5.26
N ASP A 59 -9.22 23.20 6.23
CA ASP A 59 -7.80 23.58 6.25
C ASP A 59 -7.02 22.48 6.97
N ILE A 60 -6.36 21.63 6.18
CA ILE A 60 -5.61 20.46 6.67
C ILE A 60 -4.34 20.90 7.41
N LYS A 61 -3.72 22.01 6.97
CA LYS A 61 -2.49 22.51 7.61
C LYS A 61 -2.79 23.16 8.96
N LYS A 62 -3.89 23.92 9.06
CA LYS A 62 -4.32 24.56 10.32
C LYS A 62 -5.17 23.65 11.20
N MET A 63 -5.52 22.46 10.72
CA MET A 63 -6.36 21.49 11.41
C MET A 63 -7.69 22.12 11.87
N SER A 64 -8.40 22.79 10.94
CA SER A 64 -9.64 23.49 11.24
C SER A 64 -10.57 23.63 10.04
N PHE A 65 -11.85 23.89 10.28
CA PHE A 65 -12.81 24.29 9.25
C PHE A 65 -13.84 25.26 9.82
N GLN A 66 -14.65 25.85 8.95
CA GLN A 66 -15.79 26.66 9.34
C GLN A 66 -17.09 26.07 8.81
N LEU A 67 -18.13 26.12 9.63
CA LEU A 67 -19.46 25.67 9.26
C LEU A 67 -20.49 26.62 9.89
N ARG A 68 -21.36 27.20 9.06
CA ARG A 68 -22.41 28.15 9.50
C ARG A 68 -21.87 29.29 10.38
N GLY A 69 -20.74 29.87 9.98
CA GLY A 69 -20.08 30.97 10.70
C GLY A 69 -19.32 30.58 11.97
N ARG A 70 -19.39 29.30 12.40
CA ARG A 70 -18.63 28.80 13.55
C ARG A 70 -17.33 28.15 13.11
N LYS A 71 -16.30 28.24 13.96
CA LYS A 71 -14.97 27.70 13.71
C LYS A 71 -14.75 26.44 14.54
N TYR A 72 -14.34 25.38 13.87
CA TYR A 72 -14.08 24.09 14.46
C TYR A 72 -12.61 23.73 14.34
N LYS A 73 -12.07 23.12 15.39
CA LYS A 73 -10.74 22.49 15.37
C LYS A 73 -10.88 21.02 15.08
N MET A 74 -9.92 20.47 14.35
CA MET A 74 -9.83 19.06 14.01
C MET A 74 -8.70 18.41 14.80
N LYS A 75 -8.91 17.16 15.18
CA LYS A 75 -7.89 16.32 15.80
C LYS A 75 -7.83 14.99 15.09
N ARG A 76 -6.64 14.63 14.63
CA ARG A 76 -6.30 13.30 14.10
C ARG A 76 -5.83 12.43 15.26
N GLN A 77 -6.47 11.29 15.46
CA GLN A 77 -6.06 10.30 16.43
C GLN A 77 -5.71 8.99 15.72
N GLN A 78 -4.47 8.55 15.87
CA GLN A 78 -4.03 7.25 15.43
C GLN A 78 -4.51 6.20 16.43
N ASN A 79 -5.29 5.24 15.94
CA ASN A 79 -5.74 4.07 16.70
C ASN A 79 -4.75 2.92 16.51
N LEU A 80 -3.45 3.19 16.61
CA LEU A 80 -2.37 2.21 16.39
C LEU A 80 -2.21 1.22 17.56
N LYS A 81 -3.15 1.14 18.51
CA LYS A 81 -2.89 0.54 19.81
C LYS A 81 -2.91 -0.99 19.88
N ASP A 82 -3.36 -1.70 18.85
CA ASP A 82 -3.63 -3.15 19.00
C ASP A 82 -3.07 -4.04 17.88
N GLU A 83 -2.27 -3.50 16.95
CA GLU A 83 -1.69 -4.31 15.88
C GLU A 83 -0.24 -4.66 16.20
N VAL A 84 -0.01 -5.93 16.50
CA VAL A 84 1.34 -6.46 16.74
C VAL A 84 2.12 -6.42 15.43
N THR A 85 3.19 -5.62 15.40
CA THR A 85 4.14 -5.66 14.28
C THR A 85 4.89 -7.00 14.27
N PRO A 86 5.35 -7.50 13.11
CA PRO A 86 6.06 -8.77 13.06
C PRO A 86 7.25 -8.80 14.02
N ASP A 87 7.43 -9.92 14.73
CA ASP A 87 8.57 -10.12 15.65
C ASP A 87 9.93 -10.07 14.94
N THR A 88 9.92 -10.29 13.62
CA THR A 88 11.11 -10.18 12.76
C THR A 88 11.54 -8.74 12.49
N TRP A 89 10.72 -7.74 12.86
CA TRP A 89 11.09 -6.34 12.71
C TRP A 89 12.12 -5.94 13.76
N SER A 90 13.12 -5.17 13.32
CA SER A 90 14.03 -4.50 14.24
C SER A 90 13.27 -3.49 15.09
N PRO A 91 13.69 -3.23 16.34
CA PRO A 91 13.04 -2.28 17.22
C PRO A 91 12.84 -0.92 16.54
N MET A 92 11.64 -0.37 16.69
CA MET A 92 11.27 0.96 16.20
C MET A 92 10.79 1.81 17.36
N GLY A 93 11.17 3.09 17.39
CA GLY A 93 10.67 4.01 18.41
C GLY A 93 9.14 4.18 18.35
N ASP A 94 8.51 4.58 19.45
CA ASP A 94 7.05 4.72 19.53
C ASP A 94 6.46 5.65 18.47
N LYS A 95 7.18 6.73 18.16
CA LYS A 95 6.80 7.72 17.13
C LYS A 95 7.40 7.42 15.75
N GLU A 96 8.27 6.43 15.64
CA GLU A 96 8.86 6.00 14.38
C GLU A 96 7.84 5.14 13.64
N LEU A 97 7.35 5.66 12.51
CA LEU A 97 6.35 4.98 11.68
C LEU A 97 6.98 4.17 10.55
N ILE A 98 8.19 4.55 10.12
CA ILE A 98 8.90 3.95 8.99
C ILE A 98 10.36 3.79 9.35
N LYS A 99 10.90 2.58 9.14
CA LYS A 99 12.32 2.27 9.26
C LYS A 99 12.73 1.38 8.10
N ILE A 100 13.83 1.72 7.44
CA ILE A 100 14.43 0.91 6.38
C ILE A 100 15.65 0.24 6.98
N VAL A 101 15.64 -1.10 7.02
CA VAL A 101 16.67 -1.89 7.70
C VAL A 101 17.50 -2.63 6.67
N PRO A 102 18.81 -2.39 6.57
CA PRO A 102 19.69 -3.19 5.72
C PRO A 102 19.67 -4.66 6.17
N VAL A 103 19.48 -5.56 5.22
CA VAL A 103 19.56 -7.01 5.41
C VAL A 103 20.86 -7.47 4.77
N THR A 104 21.85 -7.82 5.59
CA THR A 104 23.23 -8.06 5.12
C THR A 104 23.68 -9.52 5.24
N ASN A 105 23.04 -10.31 6.09
CA ASN A 105 23.35 -11.72 6.31
C ASN A 105 22.15 -12.48 6.91
N GLY A 106 22.33 -13.79 7.09
CA GLY A 106 21.36 -14.66 7.75
C GLY A 106 20.25 -15.16 6.82
N PRO A 107 19.30 -15.96 7.36
CA PRO A 107 18.32 -16.70 6.55
C PRO A 107 17.47 -15.81 5.63
N GLU A 108 17.13 -14.60 6.08
CA GLU A 108 16.38 -13.62 5.29
C GLU A 108 17.15 -13.18 4.04
N TYR A 109 18.43 -12.84 4.20
CA TYR A 109 19.33 -12.52 3.08
C TYR A 109 19.51 -13.72 2.15
N ASP A 110 19.80 -14.89 2.73
CA ASP A 110 20.13 -16.11 1.99
C ASP A 110 18.97 -16.57 1.11
N ASN A 111 17.73 -16.47 1.60
CA ASN A 111 16.53 -16.83 0.85
C ASN A 111 16.30 -15.93 -0.38
N ILE A 112 16.47 -14.60 -0.20
CA ILE A 112 16.34 -13.63 -1.29
C ILE A 112 17.49 -13.84 -2.30
N GLN A 113 18.72 -13.98 -1.80
CA GLN A 113 19.89 -14.22 -2.64
C GLN A 113 19.77 -15.52 -3.45
N ALA A 114 19.30 -16.61 -2.86
CA ALA A 114 19.09 -17.88 -3.55
C ALA A 114 18.07 -17.74 -4.69
N THR A 115 16.99 -16.99 -4.45
CA THR A 115 15.98 -16.71 -5.47
C THR A 115 16.55 -15.90 -6.63
N PHE A 116 17.37 -14.89 -6.36
CA PHE A 116 18.08 -14.13 -7.39
C PHE A 116 19.06 -15.00 -8.17
N ARG A 117 19.93 -15.77 -7.50
CA ARG A 117 20.91 -16.63 -8.19
C ARG A 117 20.25 -17.64 -9.13
N ARG A 118 19.13 -18.22 -8.71
CA ARG A 118 18.39 -19.21 -9.50
C ARG A 118 17.72 -18.61 -10.73
N ASN A 119 17.12 -17.42 -10.62
CA ASN A 119 16.26 -16.86 -11.65
C ASN A 119 16.90 -15.72 -12.46
N LEU A 120 17.93 -15.07 -11.91
CA LEU A 120 18.66 -13.93 -12.47
C LEU A 120 20.18 -14.14 -12.30
N PRO A 121 20.75 -15.23 -12.87
CA PRO A 121 22.16 -15.58 -12.66
C PRO A 121 23.14 -14.51 -13.18
N SER A 122 22.71 -13.69 -14.14
CA SER A 122 23.48 -12.58 -14.70
C SER A 122 23.26 -11.25 -13.98
N CYS A 123 22.64 -11.24 -12.80
CA CYS A 123 22.44 -10.05 -11.99
C CYS A 123 23.21 -10.13 -10.68
N ARG A 124 23.72 -8.98 -10.24
CA ARG A 124 24.39 -8.83 -8.94
C ARG A 124 23.51 -8.04 -7.98
N ILE A 125 23.21 -8.61 -6.82
CA ILE A 125 22.59 -7.88 -5.72
C ILE A 125 23.60 -6.87 -5.16
N ILE A 126 23.18 -5.61 -5.06
CA ILE A 126 23.96 -4.52 -4.44
C ILE A 126 23.57 -4.38 -2.97
N LYS A 127 22.26 -4.37 -2.67
CA LYS A 127 21.73 -4.36 -1.30
C LYS A 127 20.31 -4.90 -1.23
N ILE A 128 19.94 -5.37 -0.05
CA ILE A 128 18.58 -5.75 0.33
C ILE A 128 18.20 -4.90 1.56
N GLU A 129 17.00 -4.34 1.53
CA GLU A 129 16.47 -3.49 2.59
C GLU A 129 15.08 -3.98 2.99
N ARG A 130 14.90 -4.33 4.26
CA ARG A 130 13.58 -4.60 4.84
C ARG A 130 12.85 -3.29 5.10
N ILE A 131 11.62 -3.22 4.62
CA ILE A 131 10.74 -2.08 4.84
C ILE A 131 9.90 -2.37 6.07
N GLN A 132 10.03 -1.52 7.08
CA GLN A 132 9.21 -1.58 8.29
C GLN A 132 8.33 -0.34 8.34
N ASN A 133 7.12 -0.42 7.82
CA ASN A 133 6.17 0.70 7.81
C ASN A 133 4.91 0.32 8.58
N LYS A 134 4.79 0.82 9.81
CA LYS A 134 3.66 0.51 10.71
C LYS A 134 2.32 0.88 10.07
N THR A 135 2.25 2.02 9.37
CA THR A 135 0.99 2.48 8.77
C THR A 135 0.55 1.56 7.64
N LEU A 136 1.46 1.20 6.73
CA LEU A 136 1.13 0.29 5.64
C LEU A 136 0.79 -1.11 6.15
N TYR A 137 1.55 -1.60 7.14
CA TYR A 137 1.34 -2.93 7.70
C TYR A 137 -0.02 -3.05 8.39
N HIS A 138 -0.43 -2.05 9.17
CA HIS A 138 -1.75 -2.08 9.82
C HIS A 138 -2.89 -2.05 8.80
N GLY A 139 -2.77 -1.24 7.73
CA GLY A 139 -3.77 -1.20 6.66
C GLY A 139 -3.86 -2.52 5.91
N TYR A 140 -2.71 -3.14 5.67
CA TYR A 140 -2.62 -4.48 5.10
C TYR A 140 -3.30 -5.53 5.99
N GLN A 141 -2.97 -5.58 7.28
CA GLN A 141 -3.53 -6.57 8.21
C GLN A 141 -5.04 -6.38 8.43
N ALA A 142 -5.52 -5.14 8.49
CA ALA A 142 -6.95 -4.86 8.59
C ALA A 142 -7.70 -5.37 7.35
N LEU A 143 -7.15 -5.16 6.14
CA LEU A 143 -7.74 -5.69 4.92
C LEU A 143 -7.63 -7.22 4.83
N LYS A 144 -6.53 -7.80 5.34
CA LYS A 144 -6.33 -9.25 5.42
C LYS A 144 -7.45 -9.91 6.24
N ARG A 145 -7.73 -9.40 7.44
CA ARG A 145 -8.85 -9.89 8.28
C ARG A 145 -10.19 -9.81 7.57
N LYS A 146 -10.40 -8.75 6.80
CA LYS A 146 -11.61 -8.60 5.98
C LYS A 146 -11.70 -9.73 4.93
N PHE A 147 -10.64 -9.95 4.16
CA PHE A 147 -10.60 -11.00 3.14
C PHE A 147 -10.80 -12.39 3.75
N GLU A 148 -10.21 -12.66 4.91
CA GLU A 148 -10.39 -13.91 5.65
C GLU A 148 -11.85 -14.11 6.10
N ALA A 149 -12.52 -13.03 6.51
CA ALA A 149 -13.93 -13.09 6.91
C ALA A 149 -14.87 -13.35 5.71
N GLU A 150 -14.59 -12.72 4.56
CA GLU A 150 -15.39 -12.81 3.32
C GLU A 150 -15.13 -14.11 2.54
N ASN A 151 -13.86 -14.54 2.46
CA ASN A 151 -13.42 -15.66 1.63
C ASN A 151 -12.76 -16.77 2.47
N ARG A 152 -13.55 -17.40 3.35
CA ARG A 152 -13.03 -18.36 4.35
C ARG A 152 -12.41 -19.64 3.77
N ASN A 153 -12.71 -19.96 2.52
CA ASN A 153 -12.37 -21.25 1.89
C ASN A 153 -11.25 -21.13 0.84
N ILE A 154 -10.55 -19.99 0.76
CA ILE A 154 -9.45 -19.79 -0.18
C ILE A 154 -8.24 -19.18 0.53
N THR A 155 -7.07 -19.36 -0.07
CA THR A 155 -5.86 -18.64 0.34
C THR A 155 -5.96 -17.20 -0.14
N ASN A 156 -6.09 -16.25 0.79
CA ASN A 156 -6.28 -14.84 0.47
C ASN A 156 -4.97 -14.08 0.18
N GLU A 157 -3.84 -14.59 0.65
CA GLU A 157 -2.53 -13.95 0.59
C GLU A 157 -1.56 -14.76 -0.27
N VAL A 158 -0.81 -14.07 -1.13
CA VAL A 158 0.31 -14.63 -1.87
C VAL A 158 1.57 -13.85 -1.50
N ASP A 159 2.48 -14.55 -0.84
CA ASP A 159 3.79 -14.02 -0.46
C ASP A 159 4.81 -14.20 -1.58
N GLY A 160 5.77 -13.27 -1.62
CA GLY A 160 6.91 -13.38 -2.51
C GLY A 160 6.64 -12.95 -3.95
N LEU A 161 5.56 -12.19 -4.19
CA LEU A 161 5.33 -11.56 -5.49
C LEU A 161 6.27 -10.38 -5.70
N TRP A 162 6.58 -10.09 -6.96
CA TRP A 162 7.62 -9.14 -7.35
C TRP A 162 7.05 -7.91 -8.04
N HIS A 163 7.55 -6.73 -7.71
CA HIS A 163 7.20 -5.46 -8.35
C HIS A 163 8.45 -4.66 -8.74
N GLY A 164 8.75 -4.63 -10.04
CA GLY A 164 9.82 -3.78 -10.57
C GLY A 164 9.41 -2.30 -10.53
N THR A 165 10.34 -1.40 -10.20
CA THR A 165 10.06 0.04 -10.25
C THR A 165 11.30 0.87 -10.60
N ALA A 166 11.06 2.13 -10.98
CA ALA A 166 12.11 3.13 -11.20
C ALA A 166 12.56 3.76 -9.87
N GLU A 167 13.82 4.22 -9.82
CA GLU A 167 14.42 4.87 -8.64
C GLU A 167 13.53 5.97 -8.04
N ARG A 168 13.00 6.86 -8.89
CA ARG A 168 12.16 7.99 -8.47
C ARG A 168 10.90 7.59 -7.71
N SER A 169 10.45 6.35 -7.83
CA SER A 169 9.21 5.84 -7.22
C SER A 169 9.44 5.22 -5.83
N VAL A 170 10.68 4.80 -5.52
CA VAL A 170 11.05 4.07 -4.30
C VAL A 170 10.62 4.83 -3.05
N ASP A 171 10.93 6.11 -3.00
CA ASP A 171 10.64 6.97 -1.85
C ASP A 171 9.13 7.08 -1.59
N GLY A 172 8.35 7.17 -2.67
CA GLY A 172 6.89 7.21 -2.60
C GLY A 172 6.31 5.88 -2.13
N ILE A 173 6.80 4.76 -2.66
CA ILE A 173 6.34 3.41 -2.30
C ILE A 173 6.67 3.10 -0.84
N ASN A 174 7.90 3.38 -0.38
CA ASN A 174 8.29 3.14 1.01
C ASN A 174 7.44 3.95 2.00
N LYS A 175 7.03 5.17 1.63
CA LYS A 175 6.25 6.07 2.50
C LYS A 175 4.76 5.80 2.47
N SER A 176 4.21 5.52 1.29
CA SER A 176 2.76 5.56 1.04
C SER A 176 2.22 4.31 0.38
N GLY A 177 3.04 3.28 0.17
CA GLY A 177 2.63 2.04 -0.48
C GLY A 177 2.45 2.20 -1.98
N PHE A 178 1.84 1.19 -2.59
CA PHE A 178 1.57 1.18 -4.02
C PHE A 178 0.30 1.98 -4.33
N ASN A 179 0.39 2.92 -5.27
CA ASN A 179 -0.75 3.77 -5.61
C ASN A 179 -1.13 3.58 -7.08
N ARG A 180 -2.32 3.03 -7.31
CA ARG A 180 -2.87 2.72 -8.64
C ARG A 180 -2.87 3.93 -9.60
N SER A 181 -3.04 5.14 -9.07
CA SER A 181 -3.06 6.39 -9.85
C SER A 181 -1.72 6.71 -10.51
N TYR A 182 -0.64 6.10 -10.01
CA TYR A 182 0.72 6.23 -10.55
C TYR A 182 1.21 4.94 -11.22
N CYS A 183 0.79 3.77 -10.76
CA CYS A 183 1.25 2.46 -11.27
C CYS A 183 0.54 1.98 -12.55
N GLY A 184 -0.70 2.41 -12.82
CA GLY A 184 -1.55 1.86 -13.89
C GLY A 184 -1.64 2.70 -15.17
N LYS A 185 -0.59 3.42 -15.57
CA LYS A 185 -0.64 4.29 -16.77
C LYS A 185 -0.04 3.67 -18.04
N ASN A 186 0.82 2.67 -17.89
CA ASN A 186 1.48 1.98 -19.02
C ASN A 186 1.30 0.47 -18.84
N ALA A 187 1.10 -0.29 -19.94
CA ALA A 187 0.96 -1.76 -19.94
C ALA A 187 -0.19 -2.34 -19.10
N THR A 188 -1.40 -1.76 -19.18
CA THR A 188 -2.60 -2.15 -18.42
C THR A 188 -3.41 -3.29 -19.04
N ALA A 189 -2.74 -4.34 -19.52
CA ALA A 189 -3.38 -5.45 -20.25
C ALA A 189 -4.46 -6.19 -19.45
N TYR A 190 -4.37 -6.18 -18.12
CA TYR A 190 -5.26 -6.90 -17.21
C TYR A 190 -6.03 -5.98 -16.25
N GLY A 191 -6.01 -4.66 -16.51
CA GLY A 191 -6.73 -3.64 -15.76
C GLY A 191 -5.87 -2.46 -15.32
N GLU A 192 -6.52 -1.40 -14.85
CA GLU A 192 -5.91 -0.16 -14.33
C GLU A 192 -5.63 -0.28 -12.82
N GLY A 193 -4.74 -1.20 -12.45
CA GLY A 193 -4.36 -1.47 -11.08
C GLY A 193 -2.85 -1.49 -10.85
N VAL A 194 -2.44 -2.01 -9.70
CA VAL A 194 -1.01 -2.26 -9.39
C VAL A 194 -0.68 -3.70 -9.74
N TYR A 195 0.41 -3.89 -10.49
CA TYR A 195 0.82 -5.18 -11.03
C TYR A 195 1.90 -5.82 -10.17
N PHE A 196 1.77 -7.12 -9.93
CA PHE A 196 2.75 -7.97 -9.25
C PHE A 196 2.95 -9.25 -10.05
N ALA A 197 4.19 -9.72 -10.14
CA ALA A 197 4.55 -10.93 -10.86
C ALA A 197 4.89 -12.08 -9.90
N GLY A 198 4.48 -13.30 -10.25
CA GLY A 198 4.87 -14.52 -9.52
C GLY A 198 6.34 -14.87 -9.74
N ASP A 199 6.85 -14.63 -10.96
CA ASP A 199 8.26 -14.76 -11.26
C ASP A 199 9.01 -13.41 -11.16
N ILE A 200 10.26 -13.48 -10.71
CA ILE A 200 11.12 -12.30 -10.57
C ILE A 200 11.65 -11.81 -11.91
N TYR A 201 11.76 -12.69 -12.91
CA TYR A 201 12.32 -12.38 -14.22
C TYR A 201 11.50 -11.31 -14.94
N TYR A 202 10.18 -11.43 -14.89
CA TYR A 202 9.23 -10.48 -15.43
C TYR A 202 9.46 -9.10 -14.82
N SER A 203 9.45 -9.00 -13.49
CA SER A 203 9.65 -7.73 -12.79
C SER A 203 11.08 -7.17 -12.91
N ALA A 204 12.07 -8.02 -13.21
CA ALA A 204 13.46 -7.62 -13.47
C ALA A 204 13.68 -7.05 -14.89
N ASN A 205 12.71 -7.15 -15.81
CA ASN A 205 12.81 -6.51 -17.12
C ASN A 205 12.95 -4.98 -16.99
N ASP A 206 13.75 -4.36 -17.86
CA ASP A 206 14.02 -2.90 -17.87
C ASP A 206 12.76 -2.04 -18.04
N THR A 207 11.69 -2.61 -18.60
CA THR A 207 10.39 -1.95 -18.71
C THR A 207 9.78 -1.66 -17.33
N TYR A 208 10.00 -2.54 -16.35
CA TYR A 208 9.36 -2.46 -15.03
C TYR A 208 10.35 -1.99 -13.96
N SER A 209 11.52 -2.62 -13.87
CA SER A 209 12.62 -2.17 -13.01
C SER A 209 13.59 -1.31 -13.80
N THR A 210 13.13 -0.13 -14.21
CA THR A 210 13.92 0.77 -15.08
C THR A 210 15.28 1.08 -14.45
N PRO A 211 16.39 0.75 -15.17
CA PRO A 211 17.73 1.09 -14.71
C PRO A 211 17.88 2.60 -14.55
N ASP A 212 18.59 3.04 -13.51
CA ASP A 212 19.01 4.43 -13.39
C ASP A 212 20.22 4.73 -14.30
N HIS A 213 20.74 5.95 -14.21
CA HIS A 213 21.94 6.38 -14.95
C HIS A 213 23.20 5.52 -14.74
N ASN A 214 23.28 4.76 -13.64
CA ASN A 214 24.38 3.86 -13.30
C ASN A 214 24.05 2.40 -13.63
N GLY A 215 22.94 2.13 -14.32
CA GLY A 215 22.48 0.76 -14.61
C GLY A 215 21.93 0.02 -13.40
N ILE A 216 21.64 0.72 -12.30
CA ILE A 216 21.11 0.11 -11.07
C ILE A 216 19.59 0.00 -11.18
N LYS A 217 19.05 -1.13 -10.76
CA LYS A 217 17.63 -1.50 -10.85
C LYS A 217 17.06 -1.73 -9.46
N ARG A 218 15.76 -1.52 -9.31
CA ARG A 218 15.02 -1.71 -8.05
C ARG A 218 13.81 -2.61 -8.26
N ILE A 219 13.64 -3.56 -7.37
CA ILE A 219 12.51 -4.49 -7.36
C ILE A 219 12.08 -4.74 -5.92
N TYR A 220 10.77 -4.75 -5.69
CA TYR A 220 10.20 -5.14 -4.41
C TYR A 220 9.82 -6.60 -4.40
N GLN A 221 10.00 -7.24 -3.25
CA GLN A 221 9.30 -8.46 -2.89
C GLN A 221 8.17 -8.12 -1.92
N CYS A 222 6.95 -8.60 -2.20
CA CYS A 222 5.73 -8.14 -1.57
C CYS A 222 4.90 -9.31 -1.02
N SER A 223 4.13 -9.04 0.03
CA SER A 223 2.96 -9.82 0.42
C SER A 223 1.73 -9.16 -0.19
N VAL A 224 0.89 -9.92 -0.87
CA VAL A 224 -0.25 -9.38 -1.63
C VAL A 224 -1.52 -10.14 -1.27
N LEU A 225 -2.55 -9.40 -0.87
CA LEU A 225 -3.90 -9.90 -0.65
C LEU A 225 -4.61 -10.05 -1.99
N VAL A 226 -4.45 -11.24 -2.58
CA VAL A 226 -5.04 -11.60 -3.87
C VAL A 226 -6.53 -11.90 -3.73
N GLY A 227 -6.93 -12.65 -2.72
CA GLY A 227 -8.32 -13.05 -2.49
C GLY A 227 -8.91 -13.83 -3.68
N SER A 228 -10.21 -13.67 -3.91
CA SER A 228 -10.87 -14.24 -5.08
C SER A 228 -10.46 -13.53 -6.38
N VAL A 229 -10.26 -14.28 -7.46
CA VAL A 229 -9.70 -13.76 -8.71
C VAL A 229 -10.63 -13.90 -9.90
N MET A 230 -10.55 -12.95 -10.82
CA MET A 230 -11.12 -13.06 -12.18
C MET A 230 -10.02 -12.88 -13.22
N ARG A 231 -10.28 -13.30 -14.46
CA ARG A 231 -9.39 -12.98 -15.58
C ARG A 231 -9.47 -11.48 -15.88
N GLY A 232 -8.33 -10.80 -15.85
CA GLY A 232 -8.23 -9.39 -16.18
C GLY A 232 -8.36 -9.12 -17.68
N HIS A 233 -8.69 -7.88 -18.03
CA HIS A 233 -8.70 -7.40 -19.40
C HIS A 233 -8.37 -5.91 -19.44
N HIS A 234 -7.98 -5.42 -20.63
CA HIS A 234 -7.71 -4.02 -20.84
C HIS A 234 -8.95 -3.15 -20.54
N GLY A 235 -8.76 -2.01 -19.88
CA GLY A 235 -9.83 -1.10 -19.49
C GLY A 235 -10.62 -1.51 -18.24
N LEU A 236 -10.28 -2.62 -17.58
CA LEU A 236 -10.87 -3.01 -16.30
C LEU A 236 -10.43 -2.03 -15.20
N LYS A 237 -11.36 -1.22 -14.67
CA LYS A 237 -11.08 -0.23 -13.61
C LYS A 237 -11.61 -0.64 -12.24
N VAL A 238 -12.67 -1.43 -12.23
CA VAL A 238 -13.40 -1.86 -11.04
C VAL A 238 -13.77 -3.32 -11.22
N LEU A 239 -13.46 -4.15 -10.22
CA LEU A 239 -13.87 -5.56 -10.22
C LEU A 239 -15.34 -5.69 -9.80
N GLN A 240 -15.99 -6.76 -10.25
CA GLN A 240 -17.31 -7.17 -9.75
C GLN A 240 -17.22 -7.50 -8.25
N ASP A 241 -18.33 -7.37 -7.52
CA ASP A 241 -18.35 -7.44 -6.05
C ASP A 241 -17.85 -8.78 -5.49
N SER A 242 -17.85 -9.86 -6.28
CA SER A 242 -17.35 -11.18 -5.89
C SER A 242 -15.83 -11.36 -6.05
N TYR A 243 -15.11 -10.39 -6.61
CA TYR A 243 -13.67 -10.51 -6.91
C TYR A 243 -12.82 -9.44 -6.23
N ASN A 244 -11.68 -9.89 -5.71
CA ASN A 244 -10.72 -9.06 -5.01
C ASN A 244 -9.53 -8.63 -5.89
N SER A 245 -9.12 -9.47 -6.84
CA SER A 245 -8.01 -9.18 -7.77
C SER A 245 -8.29 -9.67 -9.20
N ALA A 246 -7.52 -9.17 -10.16
CA ALA A 246 -7.49 -9.71 -11.52
C ALA A 246 -6.19 -10.45 -11.81
N VAL A 247 -6.23 -11.47 -12.66
CA VAL A 247 -5.06 -12.26 -13.07
C VAL A 247 -4.99 -12.45 -14.58
N ASP A 248 -3.81 -12.77 -15.10
CA ASP A 248 -3.62 -13.12 -16.50
C ASP A 248 -4.23 -14.49 -16.87
N ASN A 249 -4.10 -15.46 -15.98
CA ASN A 249 -4.61 -16.82 -16.14
C ASN A 249 -5.19 -17.33 -14.81
N ILE A 250 -6.43 -17.81 -14.82
CA ILE A 250 -7.13 -18.29 -13.61
C ILE A 250 -6.52 -19.58 -13.06
N GLN A 251 -6.09 -20.50 -13.94
CA GLN A 251 -5.59 -21.81 -13.52
C GLN A 251 -4.15 -21.74 -13.02
N ARG A 252 -3.33 -20.89 -13.66
CA ARG A 252 -1.93 -20.70 -13.29
C ARG A 252 -1.55 -19.23 -13.43
N PRO A 253 -1.91 -18.39 -12.45
CA PRO A 253 -1.62 -16.97 -12.50
C PRO A 253 -0.11 -16.72 -12.42
N ASN A 254 0.40 -15.82 -13.26
CA ASN A 254 1.73 -15.24 -13.10
C ASN A 254 1.66 -13.75 -12.86
N ILE A 255 0.60 -13.07 -13.31
CA ILE A 255 0.39 -11.64 -13.08
C ILE A 255 -0.83 -11.47 -12.20
N TYR A 256 -0.67 -10.68 -11.14
CA TYR A 256 -1.70 -10.31 -10.20
C TYR A 256 -1.88 -8.80 -10.24
N VAL A 257 -3.13 -8.35 -10.40
CA VAL A 257 -3.48 -6.93 -10.45
C VAL A 257 -4.42 -6.61 -9.29
N THR A 258 -3.97 -5.71 -8.42
CA THR A 258 -4.75 -5.22 -7.27
C THR A 258 -5.35 -3.85 -7.56
N PHE A 259 -6.48 -3.57 -6.91
CA PHE A 259 -7.28 -2.36 -7.18
C PHE A 259 -7.48 -1.48 -5.93
N HIS A 260 -6.91 -1.86 -4.79
CA HIS A 260 -7.00 -1.14 -3.52
C HIS A 260 -5.60 -0.86 -2.94
N ASP A 261 -5.41 0.35 -2.40
CA ASP A 261 -4.09 0.88 -2.00
C ASP A 261 -3.43 0.05 -0.87
N SER A 262 -4.23 -0.59 0.00
CA SER A 262 -3.75 -1.46 1.10
C SER A 262 -3.63 -2.96 0.76
N GLN A 263 -3.84 -3.39 -0.49
CA GLN A 263 -3.78 -4.83 -0.85
C GLN A 263 -2.37 -5.42 -0.88
N ALA A 264 -1.33 -4.60 -0.83
CA ALA A 264 0.04 -5.09 -0.91
C ALA A 264 0.93 -4.39 0.10
N TYR A 265 1.76 -5.19 0.77
CA TYR A 265 2.80 -4.70 1.67
C TYR A 265 4.19 -4.95 1.04
N PRO A 266 5.01 -3.90 0.82
CA PRO A 266 6.37 -4.07 0.34
C PRO A 266 7.25 -4.59 1.47
N ASN A 267 7.62 -5.87 1.48
CA ASN A 267 8.48 -6.44 2.53
C ASN A 267 9.93 -6.01 2.36
N TYR A 268 10.44 -6.16 1.13
CA TYR A 268 11.85 -5.95 0.80
C TYR A 268 12.00 -5.10 -0.44
N LEU A 269 12.95 -4.17 -0.41
CA LEU A 269 13.50 -3.52 -1.58
C LEU A 269 14.86 -4.16 -1.89
N ILE A 270 14.98 -4.71 -3.08
CA ILE A 270 16.24 -5.25 -3.59
C ILE A 270 16.77 -4.29 -4.66
N THR A 271 18.00 -3.84 -4.43
CA THR A 271 18.76 -3.03 -5.39
C THR A 271 19.80 -3.92 -6.04
N PHE A 272 19.83 -3.97 -7.36
CA PHE A 272 20.68 -4.88 -8.13
C PHE A 272 21.14 -4.22 -9.43
N SER A 273 22.12 -4.81 -10.10
CA SER A 273 22.53 -4.44 -11.45
C SER A 273 22.67 -5.68 -12.30
N ASN A 274 22.69 -5.51 -13.62
CA ASN A 274 23.25 -6.54 -14.48
C ASN A 274 24.75 -6.70 -14.15
N HIS A 275 25.27 -7.91 -14.35
CA HIS A 275 26.69 -8.20 -14.28
C HIS A 275 27.47 -7.46 -15.37
#